data_AF-A0A1Y1VE89-F1
#
_entry.id   AF-A0A1Y1VE89-F1
#
_cell.length_a   1.000
_cell.length_b   1.000
_cell.length_c   1.000
_cell.angle_alpha   90.00
_cell.angle_beta   90.00
_cell.angle_gamma   90.00
#
_symmetry.space_group_name_H-M   'P 1'
#
loop_
_entity.id
_entity.type
_entity.pdbx_description
1 polymer ?
#
loop_
_entity_poly.entity_id
_entity_poly.type
_entity_poly.pdbx_seq_one_letter_code
_entity_poly.pdbx_strand_id
1 'polypeptide(L)'
;MRLRSKVIYFLNIFSTILILPLVIAVENQKCYVESVGTGVCVNEDQCIIYKGQEGNATKYPGYCKNDSEKIKCCIKYVKKLSDGTTLPSTGKCKNINEDDCSEKSYTRYRDQCPGKSVVQLCVPNTNLNNDQLKVSDNIINIIKGFEGCILTAYKDSVGKWTIGYGTTNDNYDITGTYIKEGLTIDEKTAEEWLKLSIEKKYGPMVKFFNYKYNWNQNEYDALCSFAYNVGSIDELTNNGQRTKEEINKKILEYYKGRVNGVLVPFPGLVRRRAAEAALFAGCDYSTYTNFKKKYTKVGKEICDNIGIFYINKLCEFNYNASISKVSISNTPIISNNTDITNIYNDINIVDSESCGYYIIDNQLNEEQEDSNGTVNFKYISLTNVFITLMLVMFWQINIVY
;
A
#
# COMPACT_ATOMS: atom_id res chain seq x y z
N MET A 1 -41.37 48.95 -76.49
CA MET A 1 -42.46 47.96 -76.42
C MET A 1 -42.18 47.05 -75.23
N ARG A 2 -42.73 47.40 -74.06
CA ARG A 2 -43.72 46.63 -73.28
C ARG A 2 -43.21 45.32 -72.62
N LEU A 3 -43.09 45.43 -71.29
CA LEU A 3 -43.73 44.60 -70.24
C LEU A 3 -43.02 43.36 -69.62
N ARG A 4 -42.82 43.49 -68.29
CA ARG A 4 -42.92 42.52 -67.17
C ARG A 4 -41.64 41.75 -66.78
N SER A 5 -41.31 41.50 -65.50
CA SER A 5 -41.86 41.90 -64.19
C SER A 5 -41.04 41.24 -63.06
N LYS A 6 -40.70 42.02 -62.02
CA LYS A 6 -40.64 41.70 -60.57
C LYS A 6 -39.58 40.74 -59.96
N VAL A 7 -38.82 41.34 -59.03
CA VAL A 7 -38.63 40.98 -57.60
C VAL A 7 -37.86 39.67 -57.28
N ILE A 8 -36.74 39.79 -56.56
CA ILE A 8 -36.52 39.29 -55.18
C ILE A 8 -35.17 39.85 -54.66
N TYR A 9 -35.27 40.76 -53.68
CA TYR A 9 -34.25 41.02 -52.67
C TYR A 9 -34.41 39.93 -51.59
N PHE A 10 -33.41 39.10 -51.35
CA PHE A 10 -33.30 38.34 -50.09
C PHE A 10 -31.82 38.15 -49.72
N LEU A 11 -31.40 39.00 -48.79
CA LEU A 11 -30.46 38.72 -47.69
C LEU A 11 -29.39 37.63 -47.92
N ASN A 12 -28.17 38.07 -48.25
CA ASN A 12 -26.94 37.35 -47.92
C ASN A 12 -26.73 37.38 -46.40
N ILE A 13 -27.38 36.47 -45.66
CA ILE A 13 -26.91 36.03 -44.34
C ILE A 13 -26.23 34.68 -44.57
N PHE A 14 -24.97 34.72 -45.01
CA PHE A 14 -24.10 33.55 -44.85
C PHE A 14 -23.74 33.49 -43.37
N SER A 15 -24.53 32.71 -42.66
CA SER A 15 -24.31 32.26 -41.29
C SER A 15 -22.89 31.71 -41.17
N THR A 16 -22.04 32.42 -40.44
CA THR A 16 -20.81 31.88 -39.87
C THR A 16 -21.21 30.83 -38.84
N ILE A 17 -21.42 29.59 -39.29
CA ILE A 17 -21.49 28.44 -38.40
C ILE A 17 -20.06 28.20 -37.93
N LEU A 18 -19.72 28.76 -36.76
CA LEU A 18 -18.62 28.28 -35.95
C LEU A 18 -18.88 26.79 -35.69
N ILE A 19 -18.18 25.91 -36.39
CA ILE A 19 -18.08 24.51 -36.00
C ILE A 19 -17.19 24.50 -34.77
N LEU A 20 -17.78 24.76 -33.60
CA LEU A 20 -17.18 24.33 -32.34
C LEU A 20 -17.03 22.81 -32.46
N PRO A 21 -15.82 22.24 -32.30
CA PRO A 21 -15.72 20.81 -32.13
C PRO A 21 -16.59 20.45 -30.93
N LEU A 22 -17.68 19.71 -31.16
CA LEU A 22 -18.37 19.01 -30.09
C LEU A 22 -17.31 18.10 -29.47
N VAL A 23 -16.74 18.53 -28.35
CA VAL A 23 -15.89 17.70 -27.51
C VAL A 23 -16.84 16.67 -26.89
N ILE A 24 -17.05 15.58 -27.62
CA ILE A 24 -17.87 14.47 -27.13
C ILE A 24 -17.14 13.93 -25.90
N ALA A 25 -17.74 14.09 -24.72
CA ALA A 25 -17.26 13.43 -23.51
C ALA A 25 -17.22 11.92 -23.79
N VAL A 26 -16.07 11.29 -23.54
CA VAL A 26 -15.84 9.92 -24.01
C VAL A 26 -16.36 8.95 -22.96
N GLU A 27 -17.67 8.73 -22.97
CA GLU A 27 -18.34 7.73 -22.16
C GLU A 27 -17.74 6.34 -22.41
N ASN A 28 -17.72 5.50 -21.38
CA ASN A 28 -17.22 4.13 -21.31
C ASN A 28 -15.69 3.99 -21.23
N GLN A 29 -14.91 5.07 -21.27
CA GLN A 29 -13.45 4.97 -21.12
C GLN A 29 -13.03 4.52 -19.71
N LYS A 30 -11.86 3.91 -19.63
CA LYS A 30 -11.20 3.65 -18.36
C LYS A 30 -10.83 4.97 -17.67
N CYS A 31 -11.11 5.05 -16.38
CA CYS A 31 -10.59 6.09 -15.50
C CYS A 31 -9.78 5.48 -14.36
N TYR A 32 -8.95 6.30 -13.72
CA TYR A 32 -8.12 5.88 -12.61
C TYR A 32 -8.19 6.93 -11.50
N VAL A 33 -8.61 6.51 -10.31
CA VAL A 33 -8.71 7.35 -9.12
C VAL A 33 -7.54 7.01 -8.20
N GLU A 34 -6.72 7.99 -7.87
CA GLU A 34 -5.57 7.81 -6.99
C GLU A 34 -6.03 7.25 -5.63
N SER A 35 -5.32 6.24 -5.10
CA SER A 35 -5.66 5.53 -3.85
C SER A 35 -6.97 4.72 -3.85
N VAL A 36 -7.74 4.68 -4.94
CA VAL A 36 -8.99 3.89 -5.03
C VAL A 36 -8.94 2.85 -6.17
N GLY A 37 -8.35 3.19 -7.31
CA GLY A 37 -8.12 2.27 -8.43
C GLY A 37 -8.92 2.60 -9.69
N THR A 38 -9.03 1.62 -10.59
CA THR A 38 -9.66 1.81 -11.91
C THR A 38 -11.18 1.84 -11.85
N GLY A 39 -11.80 2.59 -12.74
CA GLY A 39 -13.24 2.64 -12.96
C GLY A 39 -13.58 2.87 -14.42
N VAL A 40 -14.83 3.23 -14.67
CA VAL A 40 -15.34 3.53 -16.01
C VAL A 40 -16.07 4.87 -16.01
N CYS A 41 -15.75 5.71 -16.98
CA CYS A 41 -16.40 7.00 -17.19
C CYS A 41 -17.82 6.81 -17.70
N VAL A 42 -18.81 7.13 -16.88
CA VAL A 42 -20.23 6.98 -17.22
C VAL A 42 -21.01 8.19 -16.71
N ASN A 43 -22.25 8.33 -17.14
CA ASN A 43 -23.14 9.31 -16.51
C ASN A 43 -23.32 8.96 -15.03
N GLU A 44 -23.26 9.97 -14.15
CA GLU A 44 -23.37 9.78 -12.70
C GLU A 44 -24.68 9.07 -12.29
N ASP A 45 -25.76 9.27 -13.05
CA ASP A 45 -27.05 8.62 -12.81
C ASP A 45 -27.00 7.11 -13.06
N GLN A 46 -26.08 6.65 -13.91
CA GLN A 46 -25.88 5.23 -14.21
C GLN A 46 -25.01 4.53 -13.16
N CYS A 47 -24.18 5.27 -12.42
CA CYS A 47 -23.27 4.70 -11.44
C CYS A 47 -24.00 4.29 -10.15
N ILE A 48 -24.77 3.21 -10.24
CA ILE A 48 -25.61 2.67 -9.18
C ILE A 48 -25.52 1.14 -9.12
N ILE A 49 -25.91 0.57 -7.97
CA ILE A 49 -26.22 -0.85 -7.84
C ILE A 49 -27.58 -1.10 -8.46
N TYR A 50 -27.65 -2.05 -9.41
CA TYR A 50 -28.91 -2.35 -10.10
C TYR A 50 -29.84 -3.11 -9.17
N LYS A 51 -31.15 -3.07 -9.46
CA LYS A 51 -32.14 -3.85 -8.73
C LYS A 51 -31.73 -5.33 -8.71
N GLY A 52 -31.78 -5.94 -7.53
CA GLY A 52 -31.38 -7.34 -7.30
C GLY A 52 -29.88 -7.56 -7.08
N GLN A 53 -29.02 -6.58 -7.41
CA GLN A 53 -27.60 -6.70 -7.15
C GLN A 53 -27.25 -6.41 -5.68
N GLU A 54 -26.20 -7.08 -5.20
CA GLU A 54 -25.49 -6.70 -3.97
C GLU A 54 -24.07 -6.29 -4.35
N GLY A 55 -23.58 -5.18 -3.78
CA GLY A 55 -22.28 -4.61 -4.15
C GLY A 55 -22.14 -3.16 -3.71
N ASN A 56 -21.20 -2.45 -4.30
CA ASN A 56 -21.09 -0.99 -4.16
C ASN A 56 -20.85 -0.31 -5.52
N ALA A 57 -21.25 0.94 -5.62
CA ALA A 57 -21.01 1.80 -6.78
C ALA A 57 -20.67 3.20 -6.25
N THR A 58 -19.48 3.69 -6.58
CA THR A 58 -18.98 4.98 -6.09
C THR A 58 -18.54 5.86 -7.24
N LYS A 59 -18.91 7.14 -7.16
CA LYS A 59 -18.67 8.17 -8.18
C LYS A 59 -17.50 9.05 -7.75
N TYR A 60 -16.60 9.32 -8.67
CA TYR A 60 -15.44 10.19 -8.44
C TYR A 60 -15.37 11.28 -9.51
N PRO A 61 -15.53 12.57 -9.14
CA PRO A 61 -15.36 13.70 -10.05
C PRO A 61 -13.88 14.00 -10.30
N GLY A 62 -13.56 14.50 -11.50
CA GLY A 62 -12.24 14.97 -11.89
C GLY A 62 -11.32 13.91 -12.52
N TYR A 63 -11.81 12.69 -12.77
CA TYR A 63 -10.99 11.55 -13.19
C TYR A 63 -11.29 11.03 -14.60
N CYS A 64 -12.25 11.66 -15.30
CA CYS A 64 -12.60 11.32 -16.67
C CYS A 64 -11.99 12.30 -17.68
N LYS A 65 -11.58 11.78 -18.84
CA LYS A 65 -11.11 12.63 -19.95
C LYS A 65 -12.28 13.48 -20.45
N ASN A 66 -12.17 14.79 -20.28
CA ASN A 66 -13.26 15.75 -20.48
C ASN A 66 -14.43 15.53 -19.51
N ASP A 67 -14.13 15.39 -18.21
CA ASP A 67 -15.10 15.37 -17.12
C ASP A 67 -16.06 16.56 -17.26
N SER A 68 -17.32 16.27 -17.60
CA SER A 68 -18.41 17.23 -17.62
C SER A 68 -19.18 17.13 -16.31
N GLU A 69 -20.10 18.06 -16.02
CA GLU A 69 -20.91 18.00 -14.80
C GLU A 69 -21.52 16.60 -14.54
N LYS A 70 -21.96 15.91 -15.60
CA LYS A 70 -22.66 14.61 -15.48
C LYS A 70 -21.80 13.37 -15.67
N ILE A 71 -20.64 13.46 -16.30
CA ILE A 71 -19.77 12.28 -16.49
C ILE A 71 -18.86 12.16 -15.28
N LYS A 72 -18.85 11.01 -14.63
CA LYS A 72 -18.02 10.74 -13.44
C LYS A 72 -17.32 9.40 -13.61
N CYS A 73 -16.16 9.27 -12.96
CA CYS A 73 -15.51 7.98 -12.88
C CYS A 73 -16.31 7.08 -11.92
N CYS A 74 -16.89 6.01 -12.45
CA CYS A 74 -17.65 5.06 -11.67
C CYS A 74 -16.81 3.83 -11.34
N ILE A 75 -16.62 3.57 -10.05
CA ILE A 75 -16.03 2.33 -9.57
C ILE A 75 -17.15 1.49 -8.98
N LYS A 76 -17.51 0.42 -9.68
CA LYS A 76 -18.61 -0.48 -9.31
C LYS A 76 -18.12 -1.91 -9.11
N TYR A 77 -18.46 -2.48 -7.97
CA TYR A 77 -18.23 -3.87 -7.62
C TYR A 77 -19.55 -4.60 -7.37
N VAL A 78 -19.66 -5.85 -7.82
CA VAL A 78 -20.88 -6.66 -7.73
C VAL A 78 -20.55 -8.02 -7.12
N LYS A 79 -21.29 -8.39 -6.08
CA LYS A 79 -21.23 -9.69 -5.37
C LYS A 79 -22.41 -10.60 -5.74
N LYS A 80 -23.57 -10.02 -6.02
CA LYS A 80 -24.76 -10.72 -6.48
C LYS A 80 -25.28 -10.04 -7.74
N LEU A 81 -25.60 -10.82 -8.77
CA LEU A 81 -26.11 -10.34 -10.05
C LEU A 81 -27.56 -9.88 -9.94
N SER A 82 -28.05 -9.15 -10.95
CA SER A 82 -29.42 -8.64 -10.99
C SER A 82 -30.50 -9.74 -10.96
N ASP A 83 -30.17 -10.96 -11.40
CA ASP A 83 -31.05 -12.13 -11.34
C ASP A 83 -31.03 -12.85 -9.99
N GLY A 84 -30.26 -12.36 -9.02
CA GLY A 84 -30.09 -12.95 -7.69
C GLY A 84 -28.95 -13.96 -7.58
N THR A 85 -28.26 -14.30 -8.67
CA THR A 85 -27.12 -15.23 -8.67
C THR A 85 -25.98 -14.64 -7.83
N THR A 86 -25.55 -15.37 -6.80
CA THR A 86 -24.37 -14.98 -6.00
C THR A 86 -23.10 -15.39 -6.73
N LEU A 87 -22.17 -14.46 -6.89
CA LEU A 87 -20.93 -14.69 -7.62
C LEU A 87 -19.89 -15.43 -6.75
N PRO A 88 -19.04 -16.29 -7.36
CA PRO A 88 -17.98 -16.99 -6.64
C PRO A 88 -16.88 -16.06 -6.11
N SER A 89 -16.75 -14.88 -6.69
CA SER A 89 -15.89 -13.80 -6.22
C SER A 89 -16.49 -12.45 -6.62
N THR A 90 -16.06 -11.37 -5.96
CA THR A 90 -16.57 -10.02 -6.29
C THR A 90 -16.12 -9.61 -7.68
N GLY A 91 -17.07 -9.33 -8.57
CA GLY A 91 -16.80 -8.79 -9.90
C GLY A 91 -16.56 -7.30 -9.89
N LYS A 92 -15.77 -6.80 -10.84
CA LYS A 92 -15.54 -5.36 -11.06
C LYS A 92 -15.96 -4.96 -12.46
N CYS A 93 -16.65 -3.83 -12.59
CA CYS A 93 -16.97 -3.26 -13.89
C CYS A 93 -15.72 -2.67 -14.54
N LYS A 94 -15.42 -3.13 -15.77
CA LYS A 94 -14.25 -2.71 -16.53
C LYS A 94 -14.61 -2.49 -18.00
N ASN A 95 -13.87 -1.61 -18.68
CA ASN A 95 -13.93 -1.52 -20.13
C ASN A 95 -13.06 -2.64 -20.72
N ILE A 96 -13.68 -3.58 -21.43
CA ILE A 96 -12.99 -4.80 -21.91
C ILE A 96 -11.94 -4.54 -22.99
N ASN A 97 -11.92 -3.34 -23.58
CA ASN A 97 -10.94 -2.94 -24.59
C ASN A 97 -9.72 -2.23 -23.96
N GLU A 98 -9.84 -1.73 -22.73
CA GLU A 98 -8.82 -0.89 -22.07
C GLU A 98 -8.28 -1.50 -20.76
N ASP A 99 -8.92 -2.56 -20.26
CA ASP A 99 -8.54 -3.28 -19.04
C ASP A 99 -8.31 -4.76 -19.29
N ASP A 100 -7.48 -5.39 -18.44
CA ASP A 100 -7.41 -6.85 -18.38
C ASP A 100 -8.72 -7.41 -17.81
N CYS A 101 -9.52 -7.92 -18.73
CA CYS A 101 -10.72 -8.70 -18.49
C CYS A 101 -10.73 -9.91 -19.45
N SER A 102 -9.57 -10.51 -19.72
CA SER A 102 -9.45 -11.64 -20.66
C SER A 102 -10.29 -12.85 -20.23
N GLU A 103 -10.90 -13.57 -21.17
CA GLU A 103 -11.73 -14.76 -20.87
C GLU A 103 -10.93 -15.89 -20.20
N LYS A 104 -9.60 -15.90 -20.39
CA LYS A 104 -8.67 -16.78 -19.67
C LYS A 104 -8.68 -16.52 -18.17
N SER A 105 -8.77 -15.25 -17.75
CA SER A 105 -8.62 -14.83 -16.35
C SER A 105 -9.94 -14.43 -15.70
N TYR A 106 -10.98 -14.18 -16.49
CA TYR A 106 -12.27 -13.66 -16.03
C TYR A 106 -13.45 -14.31 -16.73
N THR A 107 -14.51 -14.55 -15.96
CA THR A 107 -15.86 -14.75 -16.48
C THR A 107 -16.51 -13.38 -16.64
N ARG A 108 -17.05 -13.11 -17.82
CA ARG A 108 -17.67 -11.81 -18.17
C ARG A 108 -19.18 -11.91 -18.08
N TYR A 109 -19.79 -10.97 -17.38
CA TYR A 109 -21.24 -10.83 -17.34
C TYR A 109 -21.65 -9.53 -18.03
N ARG A 110 -22.50 -9.67 -19.06
CA ARG A 110 -23.12 -8.55 -19.77
C ARG A 110 -24.24 -7.95 -18.92
N ASP A 111 -24.54 -6.68 -19.17
CA ASP A 111 -25.69 -5.98 -18.59
C ASP A 111 -25.70 -5.88 -17.05
N GLN A 112 -24.56 -6.13 -16.40
CA GLN A 112 -24.39 -5.99 -14.95
C GLN A 112 -23.72 -4.66 -14.54
N CYS A 113 -23.25 -3.88 -15.52
CA CYS A 113 -22.46 -2.67 -15.32
C CYS A 113 -23.08 -1.45 -16.02
N PRO A 114 -22.76 -0.22 -15.57
CA PRO A 114 -23.17 1.01 -16.22
C PRO A 114 -22.47 1.22 -17.56
N GLY A 115 -23.09 2.02 -18.42
CA GLY A 115 -22.57 2.33 -19.75
C GLY A 115 -23.03 1.32 -20.81
N LYS A 116 -22.26 1.25 -21.89
CA LYS A 116 -22.52 0.43 -23.08
C LYS A 116 -21.94 -0.98 -22.94
N SER A 117 -22.25 -1.85 -23.91
CA SER A 117 -21.85 -3.27 -23.94
C SER A 117 -20.35 -3.57 -23.84
N VAL A 118 -19.49 -2.58 -24.09
CA VAL A 118 -18.03 -2.67 -23.88
C VAL A 118 -17.62 -2.62 -22.41
N VAL A 119 -18.53 -2.19 -21.54
CA VAL A 119 -18.36 -2.20 -20.09
C VAL A 119 -19.01 -3.46 -19.55
N GLN A 120 -18.21 -4.40 -19.07
CA GLN A 120 -18.70 -5.67 -18.58
C GLN A 120 -18.25 -5.91 -17.15
N LEU A 121 -19.02 -6.73 -16.43
CA LEU A 121 -18.62 -7.18 -15.12
C LEU A 121 -17.63 -8.32 -15.28
N CYS A 122 -16.40 -8.09 -14.84
CA CYS A 122 -15.31 -9.04 -14.90
C CYS A 122 -15.19 -9.72 -13.54
N VAL A 123 -15.59 -10.99 -13.48
CA VAL A 123 -15.48 -11.83 -12.29
C VAL A 123 -14.25 -12.72 -12.46
N PRO A 124 -13.24 -12.62 -11.59
CA PRO A 124 -12.04 -13.44 -11.72
C PRO A 124 -12.38 -14.94 -11.74
N ASN A 125 -11.75 -15.68 -12.64
CA ASN A 125 -11.79 -17.15 -12.67
C ASN A 125 -10.93 -17.69 -11.50
N THR A 126 -11.40 -17.55 -10.26
CA THR A 126 -10.69 -18.06 -9.08
C THR A 126 -10.93 -19.56 -8.93
N ASN A 127 -9.86 -20.34 -8.81
CA ASN A 127 -9.90 -21.55 -8.00
C ASN A 127 -10.20 -21.12 -6.55
N LEU A 128 -11.16 -21.79 -5.91
CA LEU A 128 -11.86 -21.43 -4.66
C LEU A 128 -11.00 -21.38 -3.37
N ASN A 129 -9.73 -20.97 -3.41
CA ASN A 129 -8.86 -20.94 -2.22
C ASN A 129 -8.95 -19.64 -1.39
N ASN A 130 -9.86 -18.71 -1.71
CA ASN A 130 -10.00 -17.45 -0.96
C ASN A 130 -10.51 -17.63 0.49
N ASP A 131 -11.14 -18.77 0.79
CA ASP A 131 -11.62 -19.13 2.13
C ASP A 131 -10.52 -19.64 3.06
N GLN A 132 -9.34 -20.00 2.52
CA GLN A 132 -8.18 -20.40 3.35
C GLN A 132 -7.41 -19.20 3.92
N LEU A 133 -7.39 -18.07 3.20
CA LEU A 133 -6.69 -16.86 3.62
C LEU A 133 -7.49 -16.15 4.71
N LYS A 134 -6.96 -16.12 5.93
CA LYS A 134 -7.61 -15.54 7.10
C LYS A 134 -6.76 -14.47 7.74
N VAL A 135 -7.36 -13.60 8.55
CA VAL A 135 -6.58 -12.70 9.40
C VAL A 135 -5.87 -13.55 10.44
N SER A 136 -4.54 -13.59 10.34
CA SER A 136 -3.67 -14.36 11.22
C SER A 136 -3.08 -13.45 12.31
N ASP A 137 -2.64 -14.05 13.42
CA ASP A 137 -1.89 -13.31 14.45
C ASP A 137 -0.58 -12.74 13.90
N ASN A 138 0.02 -13.35 12.86
CA ASN A 138 1.23 -12.83 12.23
C ASN A 138 0.99 -11.46 11.58
N ILE A 139 -0.13 -11.27 10.86
CA ILE A 139 -0.50 -9.94 10.30
C ILE A 139 -0.64 -8.91 11.42
N ILE A 140 -1.37 -9.30 12.46
CA ILE A 140 -1.66 -8.39 13.57
C ILE A 140 -0.36 -7.99 14.26
N ASN A 141 0.50 -8.96 14.58
CA ASN A 141 1.77 -8.71 15.27
C ASN A 141 2.74 -7.86 14.45
N ILE A 142 2.89 -8.12 13.14
CA ILE A 142 3.80 -7.32 12.30
C ILE A 142 3.30 -5.87 12.19
N ILE A 143 1.99 -5.64 12.05
CA ILE A 143 1.44 -4.28 12.00
C ILE A 143 1.58 -3.58 13.35
N LYS A 144 1.22 -4.25 14.46
CA LYS A 144 1.39 -3.71 15.82
C LYS A 144 2.83 -3.24 16.07
N GLY A 145 3.81 -4.04 15.65
CA GLY A 145 5.23 -3.72 15.81
C GLY A 145 5.70 -2.47 15.05
N PHE A 146 5.06 -2.10 13.94
CA PHE A 146 5.45 -0.91 13.16
C PHE A 146 4.57 0.32 13.41
N GLU A 147 3.28 0.15 13.68
CA GLU A 147 2.37 1.29 13.94
C GLU A 147 2.49 1.80 15.38
N GLY A 148 2.77 0.92 16.35
CA GLY A 148 2.63 1.24 17.76
C GLY A 148 1.17 1.47 18.17
N CYS A 149 0.91 1.64 19.48
CA CYS A 149 -0.45 1.83 19.99
C CYS A 149 -0.55 3.09 20.85
N ILE A 150 -1.42 4.03 20.47
CA ILE A 150 -1.72 5.22 21.27
C ILE A 150 -3.21 5.24 21.61
N LEU A 151 -3.54 4.99 22.88
CA LEU A 151 -4.91 4.76 23.34
C LEU A 151 -5.76 6.04 23.50
N THR A 152 -5.15 7.21 23.40
CA THR A 152 -5.82 8.51 23.40
C THR A 152 -5.63 9.18 22.05
N ALA A 153 -6.71 9.72 21.48
CA ALA A 153 -6.66 10.38 20.19
C ALA A 153 -5.63 11.53 20.17
N TYR A 154 -4.81 11.56 19.11
CA TYR A 154 -3.75 12.54 18.91
C TYR A 154 -3.76 13.05 17.46
N LYS A 155 -3.06 14.14 17.20
CA LYS A 155 -2.82 14.63 15.85
C LYS A 155 -1.52 14.02 15.29
N ASP A 156 -1.61 13.38 14.14
CA ASP A 156 -0.42 12.89 13.43
C ASP A 156 0.40 14.04 12.80
N SER A 157 1.50 13.70 12.14
CA SER A 157 2.40 14.68 11.50
C SER A 157 1.76 15.58 10.45
N VAL A 158 0.58 15.21 9.93
CA VAL A 158 -0.19 15.99 8.94
C VAL A 158 -1.47 16.59 9.53
N GLY A 159 -1.65 16.52 10.85
CA GLY A 159 -2.78 17.12 11.55
C GLY A 159 -4.09 16.32 11.45
N LYS A 160 -4.05 15.04 11.07
CA LYS A 160 -5.23 14.15 11.14
C LYS A 160 -5.38 13.57 12.55
N TRP A 161 -6.62 13.38 12.99
CA TRP A 161 -6.91 12.70 14.26
C TRP A 161 -6.69 11.20 14.10
N THR A 162 -5.85 10.65 14.96
CA THR A 162 -5.38 9.25 14.92
C THR A 162 -5.44 8.64 16.31
N ILE A 163 -5.74 7.34 16.42
CA ILE A 163 -5.81 6.58 17.68
C ILE A 163 -5.51 5.09 17.44
N GLY A 164 -5.14 4.36 18.48
CA GLY A 164 -4.81 2.93 18.41
C GLY A 164 -3.60 2.69 17.49
N TYR A 165 -3.73 1.72 16.60
CA TYR A 165 -2.71 1.32 15.62
C TYR A 165 -2.77 2.14 14.32
N GLY A 166 -2.95 3.46 14.39
CA GLY A 166 -3.03 4.31 13.19
C GLY A 166 -4.45 4.50 12.63
N THR A 167 -5.49 4.23 13.42
CA THR A 167 -6.90 4.41 13.03
C THR A 167 -7.27 5.88 12.96
N THR A 168 -7.89 6.31 11.86
CA THR A 168 -8.32 7.70 11.64
C THR A 168 -9.82 7.79 11.34
N ASN A 169 -10.34 8.99 11.10
CA ASN A 169 -11.72 9.18 10.63
C ASN A 169 -12.01 8.57 9.25
N ASP A 170 -10.98 8.28 8.45
CA ASP A 170 -11.12 7.54 7.19
C ASP A 170 -11.51 6.05 7.43
N ASN A 171 -11.56 5.63 8.70
CA ASN A 171 -11.98 4.31 9.16
C ASN A 171 -13.36 4.33 9.85
N TYR A 172 -14.19 5.37 9.66
CA TYR A 172 -15.50 5.46 10.33
C TYR A 172 -16.39 4.22 10.10
N ASP A 173 -16.38 3.63 8.91
CA ASP A 173 -17.14 2.40 8.59
C ASP A 173 -16.67 1.16 9.39
N ILE A 174 -15.48 1.24 9.99
CA ILE A 174 -14.90 0.21 10.85
C ILE A 174 -15.16 0.54 12.32
N THR A 175 -14.92 1.79 12.73
CA THR A 175 -14.97 2.20 14.14
C THR A 175 -16.37 2.51 14.64
N GLY A 176 -17.27 2.95 13.74
CA GLY A 176 -18.59 3.47 14.08
C GLY A 176 -18.56 4.78 14.89
N THR A 177 -17.41 5.45 14.98
CA THR A 177 -17.25 6.68 15.76
C THR A 177 -16.20 7.62 15.17
N TYR A 178 -16.39 8.93 15.38
CA TYR A 178 -15.43 9.94 14.98
C TYR A 178 -14.27 10.03 15.98
N ILE A 179 -13.06 9.90 15.47
CA ILE A 179 -11.81 10.12 16.19
C ILE A 179 -11.60 11.63 16.32
N LYS A 180 -11.62 12.12 17.56
CA LYS A 180 -11.51 13.53 17.92
C LYS A 180 -10.85 13.68 19.28
N GLU A 181 -10.51 14.91 19.64
CA GLU A 181 -9.91 15.24 20.93
C GLU A 181 -10.67 14.63 22.11
N GLY A 182 -9.91 14.11 23.08
CA GLY A 182 -10.44 13.50 24.30
C GLY A 182 -10.96 12.07 24.15
N LEU A 183 -11.10 11.53 22.93
CA LEU A 183 -11.45 10.12 22.74
C LEU A 183 -10.34 9.22 23.28
N THR A 184 -10.71 8.27 24.13
CA THR A 184 -9.82 7.23 24.66
C THR A 184 -10.47 5.87 24.46
N ILE A 185 -9.65 4.86 24.13
CA ILE A 185 -10.06 3.46 23.95
C ILE A 185 -9.14 2.54 24.77
N ASP A 186 -9.54 1.30 24.98
CA ASP A 186 -8.64 0.28 25.53
C ASP A 186 -7.87 -0.45 24.41
N GLU A 187 -6.84 -1.21 24.79
CA GLU A 187 -6.02 -1.95 23.82
C GLU A 187 -6.84 -2.99 23.05
N LYS A 188 -7.84 -3.60 23.69
CA LYS A 188 -8.74 -4.56 23.06
C LYS A 188 -9.51 -3.94 21.90
N THR A 189 -10.07 -2.75 22.11
CA THR A 189 -10.77 -1.99 21.07
C THR A 189 -9.81 -1.60 19.94
N ALA A 190 -8.60 -1.14 20.27
CA ALA A 190 -7.58 -0.82 19.28
C ALA A 190 -7.23 -2.04 18.40
N GLU A 191 -7.06 -3.21 19.01
CA GLU A 191 -6.77 -4.46 18.29
C GLU A 191 -7.96 -4.94 17.46
N GLU A 192 -9.18 -4.82 17.96
CA GLU A 192 -10.40 -5.14 17.23
C GLU A 192 -10.55 -4.26 15.98
N TRP A 193 -10.32 -2.94 16.11
CA TRP A 193 -10.33 -2.03 14.96
C TRP A 193 -9.24 -2.37 13.94
N LEU A 194 -8.05 -2.79 14.39
CA LEU A 194 -7.00 -3.25 13.50
C LEU A 194 -7.44 -4.53 12.75
N LYS A 195 -7.94 -5.54 13.47
CA LYS A 195 -8.44 -6.80 12.87
C LYS A 195 -9.53 -6.52 11.83
N LEU A 196 -10.53 -5.72 12.18
CA LEU A 196 -11.61 -5.33 11.27
C LEU A 196 -11.10 -4.53 10.07
N SER A 197 -10.06 -3.71 10.23
CA SER A 197 -9.44 -3.01 9.11
C SER A 197 -8.82 -3.98 8.10
N ILE A 198 -8.16 -5.03 8.57
CA ILE A 198 -7.64 -6.09 7.69
C ILE A 198 -8.79 -6.84 7.05
N GLU A 199 -9.79 -7.28 7.81
CA GLU A 199 -10.90 -8.08 7.28
C GLU A 199 -11.74 -7.34 6.25
N LYS A 200 -12.05 -6.06 6.49
CA LYS A 200 -13.03 -5.31 5.70
C LYS A 200 -12.40 -4.43 4.62
N LYS A 201 -11.15 -4.00 4.80
CA LYS A 201 -10.50 -3.03 3.89
C LYS A 201 -9.32 -3.64 3.15
N TYR A 202 -8.26 -4.02 3.86
CA TYR A 202 -6.98 -4.36 3.23
C TYR A 202 -6.91 -5.81 2.72
N GLY A 203 -7.44 -6.77 3.48
CA GLY A 203 -7.54 -8.16 3.09
C GLY A 203 -8.28 -8.38 1.77
N PRO A 204 -9.46 -7.76 1.55
CA PRO A 204 -10.16 -7.82 0.28
C PRO A 204 -9.33 -7.30 -0.91
N MET A 205 -8.52 -6.24 -0.73
CA MET A 205 -7.63 -5.73 -1.79
C MET A 205 -6.57 -6.77 -2.18
N VAL A 206 -6.01 -7.48 -1.20
CA VAL A 206 -5.03 -8.55 -1.47
C VAL A 206 -5.69 -9.76 -2.13
N LYS A 207 -6.85 -10.20 -1.59
CA LYS A 207 -7.64 -11.32 -2.12
C LYS A 207 -8.14 -11.07 -3.54
N PHE A 208 -8.32 -9.81 -3.94
CA PHE A 208 -8.68 -9.46 -5.31
C PHE A 208 -7.69 -10.01 -6.33
N PHE A 209 -6.39 -10.08 -6.02
CA PHE A 209 -5.37 -10.63 -6.91
C PHE A 209 -5.15 -12.15 -6.77
N ASN A 210 -5.86 -12.81 -5.85
CA ASN A 210 -5.62 -14.21 -5.54
C ASN A 210 -5.88 -15.15 -6.73
N TYR A 211 -6.78 -14.77 -7.65
CA TYR A 211 -7.04 -15.53 -8.89
C TYR A 211 -5.77 -15.75 -9.73
N LYS A 212 -4.85 -14.76 -9.71
CA LYS A 212 -3.63 -14.80 -10.50
C LYS A 212 -2.50 -15.48 -9.75
N TYR A 213 -2.36 -15.12 -8.48
CA TYR A 213 -1.16 -15.47 -7.73
C TYR A 213 -1.34 -16.72 -6.87
N ASN A 214 -2.56 -17.07 -6.48
CA ASN A 214 -2.82 -18.11 -5.50
C ASN A 214 -1.91 -17.93 -4.27
N TRP A 215 -2.15 -16.84 -3.54
CA TRP A 215 -1.40 -16.45 -2.36
C TRP A 215 -1.42 -17.56 -1.32
N ASN A 216 -0.27 -17.82 -0.71
CA ASN A 216 -0.23 -18.54 0.56
C ASN A 216 -0.47 -17.55 1.72
N GLN A 217 -0.61 -18.08 2.94
CA GLN A 217 -0.90 -17.26 4.13
C GLN A 217 0.19 -16.23 4.40
N ASN A 218 1.48 -16.57 4.28
CA ASN A 218 2.57 -15.61 4.52
C ASN A 218 2.61 -14.48 3.50
N GLU A 219 2.35 -14.78 2.23
CA GLU A 219 2.25 -13.77 1.16
C GLU A 219 1.05 -12.84 1.40
N TYR A 220 -0.11 -13.41 1.76
CA TYR A 220 -1.28 -12.64 2.14
C TYR A 220 -1.00 -11.74 3.35
N ASP A 221 -0.29 -12.27 4.35
CA ASP A 221 0.00 -11.55 5.59
C ASP A 221 0.91 -10.34 5.34
N ALA A 222 1.99 -10.56 4.60
CA ALA A 222 2.92 -9.51 4.20
C ALA A 222 2.24 -8.42 3.36
N LEU A 223 1.44 -8.82 2.37
CA LEU A 223 0.73 -7.89 1.50
C LEU A 223 -0.34 -7.09 2.24
N CYS A 224 -1.01 -7.68 3.25
CA CYS A 224 -1.95 -6.95 4.10
C CYS A 224 -1.24 -5.90 4.97
N SER A 225 -0.07 -6.23 5.54
CA SER A 225 0.75 -5.27 6.29
C SER A 225 1.25 -4.12 5.40
N PHE A 226 1.70 -4.44 4.18
CA PHE A 226 2.08 -3.46 3.18
C PHE A 226 0.89 -2.55 2.82
N ALA A 227 -0.27 -3.14 2.51
CA ALA A 227 -1.48 -2.41 2.16
C ALA A 227 -1.98 -1.53 3.31
N TYR A 228 -1.83 -1.96 4.56
CA TYR A 228 -2.17 -1.14 5.73
C TYR A 228 -1.35 0.16 5.76
N ASN A 229 -0.07 0.08 5.43
CA ASN A 229 0.84 1.24 5.41
C ASN A 229 0.68 2.14 4.19
N VAL A 230 0.58 1.53 3.01
CA VAL A 230 0.64 2.23 1.71
C VAL A 230 -0.76 2.56 1.19
N GLY A 231 -1.78 1.85 1.64
CA GLY A 231 -3.18 2.04 1.26
C GLY A 231 -3.68 1.13 0.12
N SER A 232 -2.77 0.47 -0.62
CA SER A 232 -3.11 -0.44 -1.73
C SER A 232 -1.92 -1.34 -2.09
N ILE A 233 -2.19 -2.42 -2.84
CA ILE A 233 -1.17 -3.25 -3.50
C ILE A 233 -1.19 -3.14 -5.04
N ASP A 234 -2.03 -2.29 -5.61
CA ASP A 234 -2.20 -2.20 -7.07
C ASP A 234 -0.88 -1.81 -7.75
N GLU A 235 -0.23 -0.74 -7.29
CA GLU A 235 1.06 -0.32 -7.84
C GLU A 235 2.14 -1.36 -7.57
N LEU A 236 2.14 -1.97 -6.38
CA LEU A 236 3.10 -3.02 -6.00
C LEU A 236 3.00 -4.24 -6.92
N THR A 237 1.79 -4.64 -7.31
CA THR A 237 1.56 -5.76 -8.23
C THR A 237 1.60 -5.33 -9.71
N ASN A 238 1.77 -4.04 -10.00
CA ASN A 238 1.56 -3.43 -11.30
C ASN A 238 0.21 -3.85 -11.91
N ASN A 239 -0.88 -3.70 -11.15
CA ASN A 239 -2.22 -4.16 -11.51
C ASN A 239 -2.23 -5.63 -11.97
N GLY A 240 -1.48 -6.46 -11.25
CA GLY A 240 -1.36 -7.87 -11.57
C GLY A 240 -0.34 -8.20 -12.68
N GLN A 241 0.45 -7.27 -13.22
CA GLN A 241 1.40 -7.59 -14.30
C GLN A 241 2.73 -8.17 -13.81
N ARG A 242 3.09 -7.98 -12.53
CA ARG A 242 4.33 -8.54 -11.96
C ARG A 242 4.18 -10.02 -11.61
N THR A 243 5.31 -10.72 -11.53
CA THR A 243 5.42 -12.04 -10.90
C THR A 243 5.54 -11.90 -9.38
N LYS A 244 5.37 -12.99 -8.62
CA LYS A 244 5.57 -12.98 -7.16
C LYS A 244 6.99 -12.55 -6.76
N GLU A 245 7.99 -12.97 -7.54
CA GLU A 245 9.38 -12.61 -7.29
C GLU A 245 9.64 -11.11 -7.52
N GLU A 246 9.08 -10.55 -8.59
CA GLU A 246 9.15 -9.11 -8.85
C GLU A 246 8.41 -8.30 -7.78
N ILE A 247 7.27 -8.80 -7.29
CA ILE A 247 6.55 -8.17 -6.17
C ILE A 247 7.43 -8.15 -4.93
N ASN A 248 8.03 -9.27 -4.56
CA ASN A 248 8.90 -9.35 -3.37
C ASN A 248 10.08 -8.37 -3.45
N LYS A 249 10.73 -8.30 -4.60
CA LYS A 249 11.80 -7.31 -4.87
C LYS A 249 11.28 -5.88 -4.77
N LYS A 250 10.09 -5.60 -5.33
CA LYS A 250 9.48 -4.27 -5.31
C LYS A 250 9.10 -3.80 -3.91
N ILE A 251 8.70 -4.68 -2.99
CA ILE A 251 8.41 -4.31 -1.59
C ILE A 251 9.59 -3.50 -1.01
N LEU A 252 10.83 -3.94 -1.25
CA LEU A 252 12.03 -3.31 -0.72
C LEU A 252 12.25 -1.88 -1.21
N GLU A 253 11.66 -1.47 -2.33
CA GLU A 253 11.83 -0.13 -2.89
C GLU A 253 10.93 0.94 -2.21
N TYR A 254 9.91 0.52 -1.46
CA TYR A 254 8.96 1.41 -0.77
C TYR A 254 9.48 1.88 0.60
N TYR A 255 10.75 2.31 0.65
CA TYR A 255 11.44 2.74 1.87
C TYR A 255 11.50 4.27 2.05
N LYS A 256 10.86 5.02 1.14
CA LYS A 256 10.85 6.48 1.15
C LYS A 256 9.46 7.01 1.51
N GLY A 257 9.42 8.11 2.26
CA GLY A 257 8.22 8.88 2.57
C GLY A 257 8.38 10.32 2.12
N ARG A 258 7.28 11.10 2.10
CA ARG A 258 7.36 12.52 1.72
C ARG A 258 7.63 13.40 2.93
N VAL A 259 8.68 14.22 2.86
CA VAL A 259 8.95 15.33 3.78
C VAL A 259 8.98 16.60 2.95
N ASN A 260 8.08 17.54 3.25
CA ASN A 260 7.95 18.80 2.49
C ASN A 260 7.81 18.58 0.97
N GLY A 261 7.09 17.52 0.57
CA GLY A 261 6.88 17.16 -0.84
C GLY A 261 8.02 16.36 -1.50
N VAL A 262 9.14 16.16 -0.82
CA VAL A 262 10.32 15.43 -1.35
C VAL A 262 10.36 14.00 -0.80
N LEU A 263 10.66 13.01 -1.64
CA LEU A 263 10.84 11.63 -1.21
C LEU A 263 12.19 11.45 -0.50
N VAL A 264 12.12 11.14 0.79
CA VAL A 264 13.28 10.93 1.67
C VAL A 264 13.26 9.49 2.19
N PRO A 265 14.40 8.76 2.20
CA PRO A 265 14.52 7.45 2.85
C PRO A 265 14.25 7.51 4.36
N PHE A 266 13.53 6.52 4.89
CA PHE A 266 13.30 6.39 6.34
C PHE A 266 13.82 5.04 6.86
N PRO A 267 14.62 5.01 7.95
CA PRO A 267 15.06 3.76 8.58
C PRO A 267 13.91 2.84 8.99
N GLY A 268 12.83 3.42 9.52
CA GLY A 268 11.61 2.68 9.89
C GLY A 268 10.95 1.98 8.69
N LEU A 269 10.88 2.64 7.54
CA LEU A 269 10.34 2.03 6.33
C LEU A 269 11.28 0.97 5.75
N VAL A 270 12.60 1.18 5.80
CA VAL A 270 13.58 0.14 5.43
C VAL A 270 13.36 -1.13 6.25
N ARG A 271 13.24 -1.01 7.58
CA ARG A 271 12.93 -2.15 8.46
C ARG A 271 11.62 -2.82 8.08
N ARG A 272 10.55 -2.02 7.91
CA ARG A 272 9.21 -2.53 7.62
C ARG A 272 9.16 -3.29 6.30
N ARG A 273 9.73 -2.72 5.24
CA ARG A 273 9.79 -3.35 3.93
C ARG A 273 10.63 -4.63 3.95
N ALA A 274 11.75 -4.66 4.67
CA ALA A 274 12.52 -5.88 4.85
C ALA A 274 11.74 -6.97 5.60
N ALA A 275 10.99 -6.61 6.66
CA ALA A 275 10.14 -7.54 7.39
C ALA A 275 9.02 -8.12 6.52
N GLU A 276 8.31 -7.28 5.78
CA GLU A 276 7.24 -7.69 4.86
C GLU A 276 7.78 -8.56 3.72
N ALA A 277 8.91 -8.19 3.11
CA ALA A 277 9.54 -8.99 2.07
C ALA A 277 10.02 -10.35 2.60
N ALA A 278 10.57 -10.39 3.82
CA ALA A 278 10.99 -11.64 4.46
C ALA A 278 9.79 -12.54 4.75
N LEU A 279 8.72 -11.99 5.33
CA LEU A 279 7.49 -12.73 5.58
C LEU A 279 6.91 -13.29 4.26
N PHE A 280 6.81 -12.46 3.22
CA PHE A 280 6.33 -12.87 1.90
C PHE A 280 7.14 -14.05 1.32
N ALA A 281 8.47 -14.02 1.49
CA ALA A 281 9.37 -15.07 1.02
C ALA A 281 9.44 -16.31 1.94
N GLY A 282 8.69 -16.33 3.05
CA GLY A 282 8.76 -17.37 4.08
C GLY A 282 10.14 -17.44 4.76
N CYS A 283 10.74 -16.29 5.02
CA CYS A 283 11.96 -16.11 5.79
C CYS A 283 11.62 -15.65 7.22
N ASP A 284 12.56 -15.76 8.15
CA ASP A 284 12.42 -15.14 9.46
C ASP A 284 12.41 -13.60 9.33
N TYR A 285 11.30 -12.98 9.71
CA TYR A 285 11.15 -11.53 9.69
C TYR A 285 11.45 -10.87 11.04
N SER A 286 11.65 -11.66 12.11
CA SER A 286 11.86 -11.16 13.47
C SER A 286 13.13 -10.33 13.61
N THR A 287 14.12 -10.60 12.76
CA THR A 287 15.37 -9.84 12.66
C THR A 287 15.11 -8.34 12.41
N TYR A 288 14.11 -8.02 11.58
CA TYR A 288 13.81 -6.65 11.17
C TYR A 288 12.84 -5.94 12.13
N THR A 289 11.88 -6.68 12.70
CA THR A 289 10.95 -6.13 13.71
C THR A 289 11.67 -5.81 15.01
N ASN A 290 12.68 -6.60 15.40
CA ASN A 290 13.49 -6.37 16.60
C ASN A 290 14.70 -5.45 16.38
N PHE A 291 14.79 -4.78 15.23
CA PHE A 291 15.88 -3.86 14.88
C PHE A 291 17.31 -4.41 15.04
N LYS A 292 17.54 -5.68 14.69
CA LYS A 292 18.87 -6.25 14.83
C LYS A 292 19.81 -5.66 13.77
N LYS A 293 20.85 -4.95 14.20
CA LYS A 293 21.90 -4.39 13.31
C LYS A 293 22.90 -5.44 12.79
N LYS A 294 22.57 -6.73 12.90
CA LYS A 294 23.38 -7.85 12.42
C LYS A 294 22.52 -8.83 11.66
N TYR A 295 22.99 -9.24 10.47
CA TYR A 295 22.36 -10.28 9.67
C TYR A 295 23.30 -11.47 9.50
N THR A 296 22.79 -12.68 9.70
CA THR A 296 23.53 -13.91 9.46
C THR A 296 22.97 -14.59 8.21
N LYS A 297 23.81 -14.80 7.19
CA LYS A 297 23.41 -15.48 5.97
C LYS A 297 22.94 -16.89 6.29
N VAL A 298 21.73 -17.22 5.82
CA VAL A 298 21.07 -18.51 6.04
C VAL A 298 21.21 -19.45 4.85
N GLY A 299 21.81 -19.00 3.73
CA GLY A 299 22.03 -19.80 2.54
C GLY A 299 20.81 -19.92 1.62
N LYS A 300 19.71 -19.21 1.93
CA LYS A 300 18.54 -19.07 1.06
C LYS A 300 18.62 -17.73 0.37
N GLU A 301 18.94 -17.74 -0.93
CA GLU A 301 19.28 -16.55 -1.73
C GLU A 301 18.30 -15.39 -1.53
N ILE A 302 16.99 -15.63 -1.62
CA ILE A 302 15.98 -14.58 -1.42
C ILE A 302 16.02 -13.97 -0.01
N CYS A 303 16.23 -14.78 1.03
CA CYS A 303 16.35 -14.28 2.40
C CYS A 303 17.64 -13.50 2.60
N ASP A 304 18.75 -14.03 2.06
CA ASP A 304 20.07 -13.40 2.16
C ASP A 304 20.08 -12.05 1.44
N ASN A 305 19.44 -11.94 0.28
CA ASN A 305 19.30 -10.69 -0.47
C ASN A 305 18.51 -9.63 0.32
N ILE A 306 17.44 -10.02 1.02
CA ILE A 306 16.68 -9.12 1.89
C ILE A 306 17.54 -8.65 3.07
N GLY A 307 18.27 -9.57 3.70
CA GLY A 307 19.18 -9.25 4.80
C GLY A 307 20.32 -8.31 4.39
N ILE A 308 20.94 -8.57 3.24
CA ILE A 308 21.98 -7.71 2.66
C ILE A 308 21.42 -6.32 2.35
N PHE A 309 20.25 -6.24 1.71
CA PHE A 309 19.58 -4.96 1.46
C PHE A 309 19.37 -4.18 2.76
N TYR A 310 18.86 -4.84 3.79
CA TYR A 310 18.58 -4.23 5.08
C TYR A 310 19.84 -3.66 5.73
N ILE A 311 20.91 -4.46 5.83
CA ILE A 311 22.17 -4.02 6.44
C ILE A 311 22.80 -2.89 5.63
N ASN A 312 22.86 -2.99 4.30
CA ASN A 312 23.39 -1.91 3.45
C ASN A 312 22.65 -0.60 3.65
N LYS A 313 21.31 -0.64 3.76
CA LYS A 313 20.52 0.57 4.02
C LYS A 313 20.78 1.12 5.42
N LEU A 314 20.96 0.28 6.43
CA LEU A 314 21.37 0.75 7.76
C LEU A 314 22.75 1.45 7.71
N CYS A 315 23.70 0.90 6.95
CA CYS A 315 24.99 1.55 6.71
C CYS A 315 24.85 2.93 6.08
N GLU A 316 23.99 3.07 5.07
CA GLU A 316 23.70 4.36 4.41
C GLU A 316 23.12 5.39 5.38
N PHE A 317 22.45 4.95 6.45
CA PHE A 317 21.97 5.79 7.55
C PHE A 317 22.98 5.97 8.69
N ASN A 318 24.25 5.56 8.50
CA ASN A 318 25.34 5.62 9.48
C ASN A 318 25.12 4.76 10.74
N TYR A 319 24.29 3.72 10.68
CA TYR A 319 24.26 2.73 11.76
C TYR A 319 25.46 1.78 11.66
N ASN A 320 26.03 1.42 12.82
CA ASN A 320 26.98 0.33 12.90
C ASN A 320 26.25 -1.01 12.70
N ALA A 321 26.39 -1.60 11.50
CA ALA A 321 25.70 -2.80 11.11
C ALA A 321 26.64 -3.82 10.44
N SER A 322 26.34 -5.11 10.55
CA SER A 322 27.22 -6.17 10.04
C SER A 322 26.49 -7.35 9.41
N ILE A 323 27.17 -7.98 8.45
CA ILE A 323 26.75 -9.22 7.81
C ILE A 323 27.76 -10.31 8.15
N SER A 324 27.29 -11.43 8.68
CA SER A 324 28.11 -12.62 8.95
C SER A 324 27.73 -13.78 8.06
N LYS A 325 28.72 -14.58 7.64
CA LYS A 325 28.53 -15.83 6.89
C LYS A 325 28.71 -17.04 7.80
N VAL A 326 27.78 -18.00 7.72
CA VAL A 326 27.92 -19.32 8.34
C VAL A 326 28.60 -20.27 7.34
N SER A 327 29.63 -20.99 7.78
CA SER A 327 30.10 -22.19 7.08
C SER A 327 29.61 -23.44 7.82
N ILE A 328 28.89 -24.32 7.13
CA ILE A 328 28.56 -25.65 7.65
C ILE A 328 29.71 -26.58 7.23
N SER A 329 30.52 -27.05 8.17
CA SER A 329 31.50 -28.10 7.90
C SER A 329 30.77 -29.44 7.76
N ASN A 330 30.64 -29.94 6.53
CA ASN A 330 30.11 -31.29 6.27
C ASN A 330 31.15 -32.38 6.59
N THR A 331 31.71 -32.38 7.79
CA THR A 331 32.45 -33.56 8.29
C THR A 331 31.43 -34.57 8.79
N PRO A 332 31.30 -35.76 8.18
CA PRO A 332 30.43 -36.80 8.72
C PRO A 332 31.00 -37.23 10.06
N ILE A 333 30.23 -37.04 11.13
CA ILE A 333 30.55 -37.64 12.42
C ILE A 333 30.26 -39.13 12.28
N ILE A 334 31.28 -39.95 12.04
CA ILE A 334 31.19 -41.40 12.27
C ILE A 334 31.20 -41.60 13.79
N SER A 335 30.00 -41.57 14.38
CA SER A 335 29.77 -41.97 15.76
C SER A 335 29.51 -43.48 15.79
N ASN A 336 30.48 -44.26 16.25
CA ASN A 336 30.29 -45.68 16.56
C ASN A 336 29.59 -45.86 17.91
N ASN A 337 28.41 -45.28 18.10
CA ASN A 337 27.55 -45.68 19.22
C ASN A 337 26.07 -45.46 18.91
N THR A 338 25.31 -46.52 19.13
CA THR A 338 23.86 -46.60 19.05
C THR A 338 23.24 -45.75 20.15
N ASP A 339 22.94 -44.49 19.85
CA ASP A 339 21.83 -43.73 20.42
C ASP A 339 21.58 -42.47 19.59
N ILE A 340 20.52 -42.48 18.80
CA ILE A 340 20.11 -41.36 17.95
C ILE A 340 19.25 -40.41 18.78
N THR A 341 19.87 -39.47 19.49
CA THR A 341 19.24 -38.19 19.84
C THR A 341 20.31 -37.09 19.86
N ASN A 342 20.03 -35.99 19.14
CA ASN A 342 20.82 -34.75 19.05
C ASN A 342 22.12 -34.79 18.22
N ILE A 343 21.99 -34.59 16.91
CA ILE A 343 23.05 -34.00 16.10
C ILE A 343 22.76 -32.49 16.04
N TYR A 344 23.37 -31.72 16.95
CA TYR A 344 23.50 -30.27 16.77
C TYR A 344 24.72 -30.02 15.89
N ASN A 345 24.55 -29.26 14.80
CA ASN A 345 25.66 -28.79 13.98
C ASN A 345 26.27 -27.54 14.64
N ASP A 346 27.59 -27.55 14.87
CA ASP A 346 28.33 -26.36 15.28
C ASP A 346 28.32 -25.31 14.15
N ILE A 347 27.78 -24.12 14.43
CA ILE A 347 27.73 -22.98 13.51
C ILE A 347 29.00 -22.14 13.73
N ASN A 348 29.97 -22.25 12.83
CA ASN A 348 31.15 -21.37 12.81
C ASN A 348 30.89 -20.13 11.93
N ILE A 349 31.04 -18.93 12.51
CA ILE A 349 31.01 -17.64 11.79
C ILE A 349 32.42 -17.38 11.25
N VAL A 350 32.58 -17.33 9.93
CA VAL A 350 33.92 -17.31 9.31
C VAL A 350 34.34 -15.92 8.82
N ASP A 351 33.38 -15.10 8.38
CA ASP A 351 33.66 -13.76 7.84
C ASP A 351 32.55 -12.79 8.25
N SER A 352 32.94 -11.57 8.67
CA SER A 352 32.02 -10.45 8.95
C SER A 352 32.42 -9.19 8.19
N GLU A 353 31.52 -8.67 7.36
CA GLU A 353 31.65 -7.34 6.76
C GLU A 353 30.86 -6.35 7.64
N SER A 354 31.52 -5.32 8.15
CA SER A 354 30.91 -4.27 8.97
C SER A 354 31.02 -2.91 8.28
N CYS A 355 30.02 -2.07 8.49
CA CYS A 355 30.02 -0.68 8.06
C CYS A 355 29.86 0.21 9.31
N GLY A 356 30.78 1.17 9.48
CA GLY A 356 30.74 2.13 10.59
C GLY A 356 32.11 2.75 10.86
N TYR A 357 32.20 4.08 10.85
CA TYR A 357 33.35 4.80 11.39
C TYR A 357 33.34 4.68 12.92
N TYR A 358 34.49 4.34 13.52
CA TYR A 358 34.72 4.53 14.95
C TYR A 358 34.83 6.04 15.21
N ILE A 359 33.76 6.68 15.67
CA ILE A 359 33.92 7.91 16.45
C ILE A 359 34.18 7.44 17.88
N ILE A 360 35.46 7.36 18.24
CA ILE A 360 35.86 7.38 19.64
C ILE A 360 35.67 8.82 20.07
N ASP A 361 34.51 9.13 20.65
CA ASP A 361 34.48 10.17 21.66
C ASP A 361 33.76 9.64 22.89
N ASN A 362 34.49 9.69 23.99
CA ASN A 362 34.07 9.17 25.27
C ASN A 362 32.84 9.95 25.75
N GLN A 363 31.87 9.22 26.28
CA GLN A 363 30.64 9.68 26.94
C GLN A 363 29.45 10.00 26.03
N LEU A 364 28.76 8.95 25.58
CA LEU A 364 27.30 8.96 25.55
C LEU A 364 26.80 7.72 26.29
N ASN A 365 26.11 7.97 27.40
CA ASN A 365 25.43 6.97 28.21
C ASN A 365 24.49 6.14 27.34
N GLU A 366 24.18 4.92 27.81
CA GLU A 366 23.06 4.11 27.34
C GLU A 366 21.76 4.94 27.34
N GLU A 367 21.49 5.67 26.27
CA GLU A 367 20.20 6.33 26.06
C GLU A 367 19.24 5.33 25.42
N GLN A 368 18.13 5.08 26.14
CA GLN A 368 17.05 4.19 25.77
C GLN A 368 16.41 4.60 24.42
N GLU A 369 16.89 4.04 23.31
CA GLU A 369 16.14 4.00 22.05
C GLU A 369 15.01 2.97 22.20
N ASP A 370 13.75 3.37 21.94
CA ASP A 370 12.63 2.43 21.96
C ASP A 370 12.67 1.44 20.77
N SER A 371 11.95 0.33 20.92
CA SER A 371 11.94 -0.82 20.00
C SER A 371 11.61 -0.50 18.54
N ASN A 372 11.15 0.72 18.25
CA ASN A 372 10.66 1.14 16.95
C ASN A 372 11.66 2.01 16.18
N GLY A 373 12.80 2.38 16.77
CA GLY A 373 13.77 3.27 16.11
C GLY A 373 13.16 4.62 15.74
N THR A 374 12.08 4.99 16.41
CA THR A 374 11.46 6.32 16.34
C THR A 374 12.19 7.20 17.33
N VAL A 375 12.78 8.29 16.86
CA VAL A 375 13.12 9.39 17.77
C VAL A 375 11.79 9.87 18.34
N ASN A 376 11.63 9.71 19.64
CA ASN A 376 10.44 10.15 20.37
C ASN A 376 10.35 11.67 20.22
N PHE A 377 9.44 12.18 19.37
CA PHE A 377 9.19 13.63 19.23
C PHE A 377 8.61 14.27 20.51
N LYS A 378 8.54 13.53 21.62
CA LYS A 378 7.94 13.96 22.88
C LYS A 378 8.90 14.64 23.86
N TYR A 379 10.19 14.75 23.53
CA TYR A 379 11.14 15.55 24.32
C TYR A 379 12.08 16.36 23.42
N ILE A 380 11.54 17.30 22.65
CA ILE A 380 12.31 18.52 22.43
C ILE A 380 12.29 19.25 23.77
N SER A 381 13.30 18.98 24.59
CA SER A 381 13.60 19.85 25.72
C SER A 381 13.72 21.27 25.18
N LEU A 382 12.93 22.20 25.75
CA LEU A 382 12.96 23.62 25.42
C LEU A 382 14.38 24.23 25.48
N THR A 383 15.34 23.53 26.08
CA THR A 383 16.76 23.89 26.08
C THR A 383 17.44 23.85 24.69
N ASN A 384 17.06 22.93 23.78
CA ASN A 384 17.68 22.86 22.44
C ASN A 384 17.12 23.88 21.44
N VAL A 385 15.90 24.37 21.67
CA VAL A 385 15.34 25.51 20.91
C VAL A 385 16.09 26.79 21.26
N PHE A 386 16.54 26.95 22.51
CA PHE A 386 17.35 28.10 22.94
C PHE A 386 18.78 28.09 22.38
N ILE A 387 19.43 26.93 22.26
CA ILE A 387 20.79 26.85 21.70
C ILE A 387 20.77 27.15 20.19
N THR A 388 19.72 26.71 19.48
CA THR A 388 19.56 26.99 18.05
C THR A 388 19.18 28.46 17.80
N LEU A 389 18.37 29.08 18.67
CA LEU A 389 18.07 30.52 18.61
C LEU A 389 19.28 31.40 18.97
N MET A 390 20.14 30.99 19.91
CA MET A 390 21.36 31.74 20.23
C MET A 390 22.41 31.68 19.11
N LEU A 391 22.55 30.55 18.40
CA LEU A 391 23.46 30.44 17.26
C LEU A 391 23.01 31.29 16.06
N VAL A 392 21.70 31.45 15.86
CA VAL A 392 21.15 32.36 14.84
C VAL A 392 21.31 33.84 15.23
N MET A 393 21.24 34.17 16.53
CA MET A 393 21.51 35.54 17.01
C MET A 393 23.00 35.91 16.99
N PHE A 394 23.93 34.97 17.16
CA PHE A 394 25.37 35.24 17.06
C PHE A 394 25.86 35.37 15.61
N TRP A 395 25.12 34.87 14.62
CA TRP A 395 25.43 35.07 13.20
C TRP A 395 24.94 36.42 12.63
N GLN A 396 24.04 37.12 13.33
CA GLN A 396 23.57 38.45 12.94
C GLN A 396 24.33 39.63 13.57
N ILE A 397 25.34 39.38 14.43
CA ILE A 397 26.13 40.43 15.09
C ILE A 397 27.52 40.66 14.45
N ASN A 398 27.94 39.82 13.48
CA ASN A 398 29.25 39.99 12.79
C ASN A 398 29.15 40.45 11.32
N ILE A 399 28.03 41.07 10.91
CA ILE A 399 27.91 41.78 9.62
C ILE A 399 27.41 43.21 9.88
N VAL A 400 28.07 43.95 10.75
CA VAL A 400 28.22 45.42 10.68
C VAL A 400 29.51 45.76 11.42
N TYR A 401 30.63 45.79 10.69
CA TYR A 401 31.69 46.82 10.72
C TYR A 401 32.66 46.57 9.58
#